data_AF-A0A7C8LM58-F1
#
_entry.id   AF-A0A7C8LM58-F1
#
_cell.length_a   1.000
_cell.length_b   1.000
_cell.length_c   1.000
_cell.angle_alpha   90.00
_cell.angle_beta   90.00
_cell.angle_gamma   90.00
#
_symmetry.space_group_name_H-M   'P 1'
#
loop_
_entity.id
_entity.type
_entity.pdbx_description
1 polymer ?
#
loop_
_entity_poly.entity_id
_entity_poly.type
_entity_poly.pdbx_seq_one_letter_code
_entity_poly.pdbx_strand_id
1 'polypeptide(L)'
;METLSNFLWMIVIWWMFSRMLRTARLLQHQRQLQEKEENQIHSEQTDRESGLEQQSDVPIEMVEDPVCGKFIEKHHGYQLSRGTETFYFCSWDCREKFIQEHLKQPE
;
A
#
# COMPACT_ATOMS: atom_id res chain seq x y z
N MET A 1 -5.45 -18.44 64.60
CA MET A 1 -6.25 -17.27 64.16
C MET A 1 -5.42 -16.27 63.33
N GLU A 2 -4.11 -16.16 63.56
CA GLU A 2 -3.25 -15.17 62.90
C GLU A 2 -2.88 -15.54 61.45
N THR A 3 -2.71 -16.83 61.14
CA THR A 3 -2.41 -17.30 59.78
C THR A 3 -3.57 -17.06 58.81
N LEU A 4 -4.82 -17.19 59.27
CA LEU A 4 -6.01 -16.93 58.46
C LEU A 4 -6.09 -15.46 58.03
N SER A 5 -5.69 -14.53 58.90
CA SER A 5 -5.65 -13.10 58.60
C SER A 5 -4.58 -12.77 57.54
N ASN A 6 -3.42 -13.41 57.60
CA ASN A 6 -2.34 -13.24 56.61
C ASN A 6 -2.72 -13.78 55.22
N PHE A 7 -3.45 -14.90 55.15
CA PHE A 7 -3.97 -15.43 53.88
C PHE A 7 -4.99 -14.50 53.23
N LEU A 8 -5.87 -13.88 54.02
CA LEU A 8 -6.84 -12.91 53.52
C LEU A 8 -6.14 -11.65 52.97
N TRP A 9 -5.08 -11.18 53.63
CA TRP A 9 -4.27 -10.06 53.15
C TRP A 9 -3.52 -10.37 51.84
N MET A 10 -3.04 -11.60 51.64
CA MET A 10 -2.42 -11.99 50.36
C MET A 10 -3.41 -11.96 49.19
N ILE A 11 -4.66 -12.37 49.42
CA ILE A 11 -5.71 -12.31 48.38
C ILE A 11 -6.07 -10.86 48.06
N VAL A 12 -6.17 -10.00 49.08
CA VAL A 12 -6.45 -8.55 48.89
C VAL A 12 -5.30 -7.83 48.19
N ILE A 13 -4.04 -8.11 48.56
CA ILE A 13 -2.85 -7.56 47.88
C ILE A 13 -2.82 -8.02 46.42
N TRP A 14 -3.05 -9.31 46.16
CA TRP A 14 -3.07 -9.85 44.80
C TRP A 14 -4.21 -9.25 43.95
N TRP A 15 -5.38 -9.01 44.55
CA TRP A 15 -6.50 -8.35 43.88
C TRP A 15 -6.23 -6.87 43.60
N MET A 16 -5.58 -6.15 44.52
CA MET A 16 -5.14 -4.78 44.32
C MET A 16 -4.07 -4.67 43.24
N PHE A 17 -3.10 -5.59 43.21
CA PHE A 17 -2.06 -5.66 42.18
C PHE A 17 -2.66 -5.97 40.80
N SER A 18 -3.58 -6.93 40.74
CA SER A 18 -4.32 -7.29 39.52
C SER A 18 -5.20 -6.14 39.01
N ARG A 19 -5.85 -5.40 39.92
CA ARG A 19 -6.66 -4.22 39.58
C ARG A 19 -5.79 -3.04 39.09
N MET A 20 -4.59 -2.88 39.64
CA MET A 20 -3.63 -1.85 39.24
C MET A 20 -2.97 -2.13 37.88
N LEU A 21 -2.77 -3.39 37.51
CA LEU A 21 -2.33 -3.76 36.16
C LEU A 21 -3.43 -3.64 35.09
N ARG A 22 -4.71 -3.57 35.49
CA ARG A 22 -5.83 -3.31 34.58
C ARG A 22 -6.01 -1.82 34.28
N THR A 23 -5.73 -0.92 35.22
CA THR A 23 -5.78 0.54 35.00
C THR A 23 -4.67 1.03 34.07
N ALA A 24 -3.48 0.43 34.14
CA ALA A 24 -2.37 0.74 33.24
C ALA A 24 -2.66 0.42 31.75
N ARG A 25 -3.46 -0.63 31.49
CA ARG A 25 -3.84 -1.03 30.12
C ARG A 25 -4.82 -0.06 29.45
N LEU A 26 -5.65 0.65 30.22
CA LEU A 26 -6.57 1.65 29.68
C LEU A 26 -5.82 2.89 29.13
N LEU A 27 -4.67 3.22 29.71
CA LEU A 27 -3.79 4.30 29.22
C LEU A 27 -3.06 3.93 27.92
N GLN A 28 -2.78 2.65 27.67
CA GLN A 28 -2.20 2.23 26.38
C GLN A 28 -3.21 2.30 25.23
N HIS A 29 -4.49 2.07 25.50
CA HIS A 29 -5.50 2.03 24.44
C HIS A 29 -5.74 3.41 23.79
N GLN A 30 -5.55 4.51 24.52
CA GLN A 30 -5.67 5.85 23.95
C GLN A 30 -4.55 6.20 22.95
N ARG A 31 -3.33 5.70 23.16
CA ARG A 31 -2.22 5.95 22.21
C ARG A 31 -2.48 5.34 20.84
N GLN A 32 -3.15 4.19 20.80
CA GLN A 32 -3.49 3.50 19.55
C GLN A 32 -4.57 4.21 18.73
N LEU A 33 -5.40 5.06 19.34
CA LEU A 33 -6.41 5.82 18.60
C LEU A 33 -5.78 7.02 17.88
N GLN A 34 -4.83 7.70 18.53
CA GLN A 34 -4.08 8.80 17.91
C GLN A 34 -3.22 8.31 16.74
N GLU A 35 -2.54 7.17 16.91
CA GLU A 35 -1.70 6.56 15.85
C GLU A 35 -2.54 6.08 14.65
N LYS A 36 -3.80 5.68 14.86
CA LYS A 36 -4.72 5.36 13.77
C LYS A 36 -5.22 6.60 13.04
N GLU A 37 -5.53 7.68 13.75
CA GLU A 37 -6.01 8.92 13.14
C GLU A 37 -4.91 9.58 12.30
N GLU A 38 -3.66 9.55 12.78
CA GLU A 38 -2.48 10.08 12.08
C GLU A 38 -2.07 9.22 10.87
N ASN A 39 -2.09 7.88 11.01
CA ASN A 39 -1.84 6.98 9.88
C ASN A 39 -2.99 6.98 8.85
N GLN A 40 -4.23 7.26 9.25
CA GLN A 40 -5.38 7.32 8.35
C GLN A 40 -5.40 8.61 7.51
N ILE A 41 -4.98 9.74 8.09
CA ILE A 41 -4.74 10.98 7.33
C ILE A 41 -3.56 10.81 6.35
N HIS A 42 -2.54 10.02 6.71
CA HIS A 42 -1.42 9.71 5.83
C HIS A 42 -1.79 8.72 4.70
N SER A 43 -2.69 7.75 4.95
CA SER A 43 -3.11 6.73 3.97
C SER A 43 -4.12 7.24 2.94
N GLU A 44 -5.03 8.17 3.30
CA GLU A 44 -6.02 8.70 2.35
C GLU A 44 -5.41 9.59 1.25
N GLN A 45 -4.17 10.07 1.44
CA GLN A 45 -3.41 10.73 0.36
C GLN A 45 -2.60 9.74 -0.49
N THR A 46 -2.25 8.56 0.03
CA THR A 46 -1.44 7.57 -0.69
C THR A 46 -2.30 6.56 -1.49
N ASP A 47 -3.56 6.33 -1.16
CA ASP A 47 -4.42 5.40 -1.91
C ASP A 47 -4.97 5.91 -3.27
N ARG A 48 -4.55 7.11 -3.71
CA ARG A 48 -4.63 7.52 -5.13
C ARG A 48 -3.27 7.65 -5.82
N GLU A 49 -2.17 7.53 -5.08
CA GLU A 49 -0.81 7.80 -5.54
C GLU A 49 0.24 6.97 -4.74
N SER A 50 0.09 5.64 -4.62
CA SER A 50 1.17 4.81 -4.05
C SER A 50 1.19 3.40 -4.61
N GLY A 51 1.25 3.33 -5.93
CA GLY A 51 1.81 2.21 -6.67
C GLY A 51 3.26 2.43 -7.09
N LEU A 52 3.99 3.42 -6.56
CA LEU A 52 5.41 3.69 -6.87
C LEU A 52 6.12 4.45 -5.74
N GLU A 53 6.66 3.72 -4.77
CA GLU A 53 7.88 4.16 -4.10
C GLU A 53 9.01 3.21 -4.47
N GLN A 54 9.62 3.49 -5.63
CA GLN A 54 11.02 3.16 -5.86
C GLN A 54 11.74 4.44 -6.23
N GLN A 55 12.34 5.02 -5.21
CA GLN A 55 13.43 5.97 -5.34
C GLN A 55 14.54 5.29 -6.15
N SER A 56 14.55 5.57 -7.45
CA SER A 56 15.64 5.22 -8.34
C SER A 56 15.88 6.44 -9.20
N ASP A 57 17.12 6.91 -9.19
CA ASP A 57 17.66 7.98 -10.03
C ASP A 57 17.77 7.47 -11.49
N VAL A 58 16.72 6.78 -11.97
CA VAL A 58 16.63 6.18 -13.29
C VAL A 58 15.95 7.21 -14.19
N PRO A 59 16.56 7.60 -15.31
CA PRO A 59 15.92 8.50 -16.25
C PRO A 59 14.59 7.89 -16.70
N ILE A 60 13.49 8.60 -16.44
CA ILE A 60 12.16 8.20 -16.87
C ILE A 60 12.10 8.36 -18.39
N GLU A 61 12.25 7.25 -19.12
CA GLU A 61 12.12 7.24 -20.58
C GLU A 61 10.64 7.39 -20.97
N MET A 62 10.31 8.57 -21.51
CA MET A 62 9.00 8.85 -22.09
C MET A 62 8.96 8.39 -23.55
N VAL A 63 7.91 7.66 -23.92
CA VAL A 63 7.68 7.15 -25.28
C VAL A 63 6.30 7.59 -25.77
N GLU A 64 6.18 7.82 -27.08
CA GLU A 64 4.92 8.22 -27.70
C GLU A 64 4.11 6.98 -28.12
N ASP A 65 2.82 6.96 -27.80
CA ASP A 65 1.88 5.93 -28.28
C ASP A 65 1.57 6.16 -29.77
N PRO A 66 1.83 5.21 -30.68
CA PRO A 66 1.62 5.38 -32.12
C PRO A 66 0.14 5.47 -32.52
N VAL A 67 -0.80 5.13 -31.65
CA VAL A 67 -2.24 5.16 -31.93
C VAL A 67 -2.87 6.49 -31.54
N CYS A 68 -2.52 7.02 -30.37
CA CYS A 68 -3.14 8.23 -29.82
C CYS A 68 -2.21 9.45 -29.71
N GLY A 69 -0.90 9.29 -29.91
CA GLY A 69 0.10 10.35 -29.79
C GLY A 69 0.36 10.79 -28.35
N LYS A 70 -0.09 10.02 -27.34
CA LYS A 70 0.13 10.35 -25.94
C LYS A 70 1.53 9.92 -25.52
N PHE A 71 2.25 10.82 -24.84
CA PHE A 71 3.51 10.49 -24.16
C PHE A 71 3.22 9.72 -22.86
N ILE A 72 3.85 8.55 -22.74
CA ILE A 72 3.72 7.67 -21.58
C ILE A 72 5.09 7.23 -21.08
N GLU A 73 5.15 6.89 -19.81
CA GLU A 73 6.34 6.29 -19.22
C GLU A 73 6.51 4.86 -19.76
N LYS A 74 7.66 4.58 -20.37
CA LYS A 74 7.97 3.29 -21.00
C LYS A 74 7.75 2.10 -20.07
N HIS A 75 7.99 2.27 -18.77
CA HIS A 75 7.82 1.24 -17.75
C HIS A 75 6.36 0.97 -17.35
N HIS A 76 5.46 1.92 -17.58
CA HIS A 76 4.03 1.80 -17.24
C HIS A 76 3.13 1.54 -18.46
N GLY A 77 3.69 1.66 -19.67
CA GLY A 77 2.97 1.40 -20.91
C GLY A 77 2.74 -0.09 -21.19
N TYR A 78 1.68 -0.40 -21.92
CA TYR A 78 1.45 -1.73 -22.48
C TYR A 78 2.45 -1.97 -23.61
N GLN A 79 3.15 -3.09 -23.58
CA GLN A 79 4.17 -3.42 -24.57
C GLN A 79 3.69 -4.43 -25.61
N LEU A 80 4.19 -4.29 -26.84
CA LEU A 80 4.03 -5.23 -27.93
C LEU A 80 5.37 -5.42 -28.65
N SER A 81 5.93 -6.62 -28.56
CA SER A 81 7.13 -7.00 -29.30
C SER A 81 6.74 -7.52 -30.69
N ARG A 82 7.26 -6.91 -31.76
CA ARG A 82 7.08 -7.35 -33.15
C ARG A 82 8.43 -7.42 -33.84
N GLY A 83 8.93 -8.63 -34.07
CA GLY A 83 10.23 -8.84 -34.71
C GLY A 83 11.36 -8.23 -33.87
N THR A 84 12.04 -7.21 -34.39
CA THR A 84 13.12 -6.50 -33.70
C THR A 84 12.67 -5.24 -32.97
N GLU A 85 11.41 -4.84 -33.09
CA GLU A 85 10.87 -3.59 -32.53
C GLU A 85 9.91 -3.85 -31.38
N THR A 86 9.93 -2.98 -30.36
CA THR A 86 8.97 -3.00 -29.24
C THR A 86 8.19 -1.70 -29.23
N PHE A 87 6.87 -1.81 -29.34
CA PHE A 87 5.93 -0.69 -29.29
C PHE A 87 5.32 -0.57 -27.89
N TYR A 88 5.03 0.66 -27.47
CA TYR A 88 4.46 0.99 -26.18
C TYR A 88 3.13 1.74 -26.36
N PHE A 89 2.12 1.40 -25.56
CA PHE A 89 0.76 1.94 -25.68
C PHE A 89 0.23 2.42 -24.34
N CYS A 90 -0.58 3.48 -24.36
CA CYS A 90 -1.14 4.08 -23.16
C CYS A 90 -2.27 3.25 -22.54
N SER A 91 -2.89 2.39 -23.34
CA SER A 91 -3.99 1.53 -22.92
C SER A 91 -4.02 0.22 -23.69
N TRP A 92 -4.72 -0.76 -23.13
CA TRP A 92 -4.99 -2.03 -23.79
C TRP A 92 -5.69 -1.82 -25.15
N ASP A 93 -6.65 -0.90 -25.21
CA ASP A 93 -7.41 -0.61 -26.44
C ASP A 93 -6.52 -0.05 -27.56
N CYS A 94 -5.54 0.80 -27.23
CA CYS A 94 -4.59 1.32 -28.22
C CYS A 94 -3.71 0.19 -28.77
N ARG A 95 -3.21 -0.70 -27.91
CA ARG A 95 -2.48 -1.90 -28.34
C ARG A 95 -3.30 -2.77 -29.28
N GLU A 96 -4.55 -3.04 -28.94
CA GLU A 96 -5.43 -3.90 -29.75
C GLU A 96 -5.76 -3.26 -31.10
N LYS A 97 -6.06 -1.96 -31.14
CA LYS A 97 -6.25 -1.22 -32.40
C LYS A 97 -5.01 -1.30 -33.29
N PHE A 98 -3.83 -1.10 -32.71
CA PHE A 98 -2.57 -1.22 -33.44
C PHE A 98 -2.39 -2.63 -34.02
N ILE A 99 -2.73 -3.67 -33.25
CA ILE A 99 -2.71 -5.06 -33.72
C ILE A 99 -3.63 -5.25 -34.93
N GLN A 100 -4.86 -4.74 -34.84
CA GLN A 100 -5.87 -4.94 -35.86
C GLN A 100 -5.58 -4.18 -37.15
N GLU A 101 -5.03 -2.96 -37.05
CA GLU A 101 -4.78 -2.09 -38.20
C GLU A 101 -3.42 -2.36 -38.87
N HIS A 102 -2.38 -2.69 -38.10
CA HIS A 102 -1.00 -2.79 -38.60
C HIS A 102 -0.40 -4.21 -38.60
N LEU A 103 -1.00 -5.17 -37.89
CA LEU A 103 -0.54 -6.57 -37.90
C LEU A 103 -1.41 -7.50 -38.74
N LYS A 104 -2.62 -7.10 -39.13
CA LYS A 104 -3.39 -7.80 -40.15
C LYS A 104 -2.84 -7.44 -41.54
N GLN A 105 -1.64 -7.93 -41.86
CA GLN A 105 -1.26 -8.04 -43.26
C GLN A 105 -2.00 -9.24 -43.84
N PRO A 106 -2.82 -9.07 -44.90
CA PRO A 106 -3.39 -10.19 -45.63
C PRO A 106 -2.25 -10.93 -46.35
N GLU A 107 -2.22 -12.26 -46.23
CA GLU A 107 -1.53 -13.12 -47.20
C GLU A 107 -2.10 -12.90 -48.61
#